data_AF-A0A356W2K5-F1
#
_entry.id   AF-A0A356W2K5-F1
#
_cell.length_a   1.000
_cell.length_b   1.000
_cell.length_c   1.000
_cell.angle_alpha   90.00
_cell.angle_beta   90.00
_cell.angle_gamma   90.00
#
_symmetry.space_group_name_H-M   'P 1'
#
loop_
_entity.id
_entity.type
_entity.pdbx_description
1 polymer ?
#
loop_
_entity_poly.entity_id
_entity_poly.type
_entity_poly.pdbx_seq_one_letter_code
_entity_poly.pdbx_strand_id
1 'polypeptide(L)'
;MPLNAIYAPIILSALPNARIICLRRHPADTVLSNYRQLFATRYPYYDYALNLEATANYYVGFDRMIRHFSDTLPADRFTQVHYEGVVADIEGEARRLLDFCGLAFEPQCIDFHRNAAPVATASSAQVREPLYTRALARWKRYKAYLGPALDILEAADCIQPSERAAP
;
A
#
# COMPACT_ATOMS: atom_id res chain seq x y z
N MET A 1 -7.39 2.29 0.81
CA MET A 1 -6.59 1.17 1.34
C MET A 1 -7.41 -0.12 1.24
N PRO A 2 -6.82 -1.27 0.90
CA PRO A 2 -7.57 -2.52 0.79
C PRO A 2 -8.14 -2.95 2.15
N LEU A 3 -9.45 -3.11 2.23
CA LEU A 3 -10.16 -3.50 3.46
C LEU A 3 -9.91 -4.95 3.85
N ASN A 4 -9.37 -5.76 2.96
CA ASN A 4 -9.17 -7.19 3.14
C ASN A 4 -7.94 -7.55 4.01
N ALA A 5 -7.07 -6.59 4.32
CA ALA A 5 -5.88 -6.84 5.15
C ALA A 5 -6.25 -7.40 6.53
N ILE A 6 -7.41 -7.00 7.08
CA ILE A 6 -7.93 -7.48 8.37
C ILE A 6 -8.15 -8.99 8.41
N TYR A 7 -8.35 -9.62 7.25
CA TYR A 7 -8.62 -11.07 7.16
C TYR A 7 -7.34 -11.91 7.15
N ALA A 8 -6.16 -11.29 7.12
CA ALA A 8 -4.90 -12.03 7.00
C ALA A 8 -4.72 -13.14 8.04
N PRO A 9 -4.94 -12.93 9.35
CA PRO A 9 -4.81 -13.99 10.35
C PRO A 9 -5.79 -15.14 10.12
N ILE A 10 -7.04 -14.82 9.75
CA ILE A 10 -8.10 -15.80 9.53
C ILE A 10 -7.78 -16.65 8.28
N ILE A 11 -7.32 -16.02 7.20
CA ILE A 11 -6.93 -16.71 5.97
C ILE A 11 -5.78 -17.68 6.27
N LEU A 12 -4.74 -17.25 6.97
CA LEU A 12 -3.59 -18.12 7.29
C LEU A 12 -3.92 -19.24 8.28
N SER A 13 -4.97 -19.06 9.09
CA SER A 13 -5.49 -20.12 9.97
C SER A 13 -6.36 -21.12 9.22
N ALA A 14 -7.19 -20.66 8.28
CA ALA A 14 -8.13 -21.52 7.57
C ALA A 14 -7.49 -22.26 6.38
N LEU A 15 -6.50 -21.64 5.74
CA LEU A 15 -5.84 -22.15 4.53
C LEU A 15 -4.35 -22.36 4.83
N PRO A 16 -3.92 -23.60 5.13
CA PRO A 16 -2.56 -23.86 5.61
C PRO A 16 -1.46 -23.48 4.61
N ASN A 17 -1.76 -23.57 3.31
CA ASN A 17 -0.84 -23.24 2.22
C ASN A 17 -1.00 -21.79 1.71
N ALA A 18 -1.89 -20.99 2.28
CA ALA A 18 -2.06 -19.60 1.85
C ALA A 18 -0.82 -18.77 2.20
N ARG A 19 -0.50 -17.85 1.30
CA ARG A 19 0.56 -16.86 1.45
C ARG A 19 -0.01 -15.47 1.22
N ILE A 20 0.41 -14.50 2.02
CA ILE A 20 -0.11 -13.14 2.00
C ILE A 20 1.04 -12.18 1.75
N ILE A 21 0.87 -11.34 0.72
CA ILE A 21 1.75 -10.23 0.40
C ILE A 21 1.01 -8.94 0.76
N CYS A 22 1.50 -8.21 1.75
CA CYS A 22 0.97 -6.91 2.15
C CYS A 22 1.71 -5.78 1.45
N LEU A 23 1.05 -5.09 0.51
CA LEU A 23 1.59 -3.90 -0.13
C LEU A 23 1.53 -2.70 0.84
N ARG A 24 2.68 -2.05 1.00
CA ARG A 24 2.84 -0.79 1.72
C ARG A 24 3.31 0.29 0.79
N ARG A 25 3.00 1.53 1.15
CA ARG A 25 3.42 2.73 0.46
C ARG A 25 3.64 3.82 1.50
N HIS A 26 4.45 4.81 1.16
CA HIS A 26 4.70 5.97 2.01
C HIS A 26 3.37 6.52 2.59
N PRO A 27 3.29 6.74 3.92
CA PRO A 27 2.03 7.12 4.58
C PRO A 27 1.40 8.39 4.00
N ALA A 28 2.18 9.46 3.83
CA ALA A 28 1.66 10.72 3.31
C ALA A 28 1.15 10.61 1.85
N ASP A 29 1.81 9.84 0.98
CA ASP A 29 1.29 9.54 -0.37
C ASP A 29 0.02 8.70 -0.30
N THR A 30 -0.07 7.77 0.64
CA THR A 30 -1.28 6.96 0.86
C THR A 30 -2.44 7.84 1.30
N VAL A 31 -2.24 8.71 2.29
CA VAL A 31 -3.26 9.64 2.77
C VAL A 31 -3.75 10.54 1.64
N LEU A 32 -2.84 11.22 0.93
CA LEU A 32 -3.20 12.09 -0.18
C LEU A 32 -3.94 11.32 -1.28
N SER A 33 -3.49 10.11 -1.61
CA SER A 33 -4.10 9.31 -2.68
C SER A 33 -5.51 8.84 -2.32
N ASN A 34 -5.78 8.46 -1.07
CA ASN A 34 -7.11 8.08 -0.63
C ASN A 34 -8.03 9.31 -0.58
N TYR A 35 -7.54 10.43 -0.04
CA TYR A 35 -8.31 11.66 0.03
C TYR A 35 -8.76 12.20 -1.33
N ARG A 36 -7.90 12.06 -2.35
CA ARG A 36 -8.21 12.49 -3.72
C ARG A 36 -9.13 11.54 -4.49
N GLN A 37 -9.33 10.32 -3.99
CA GLN A 37 -10.13 9.32 -4.67
C GLN A 37 -11.57 9.40 -4.16
N LEU A 38 -12.50 9.73 -5.04
CA LEU A 38 -13.92 9.57 -4.73
C LEU A 38 -14.25 8.06 -4.78
N PHE A 39 -14.36 7.46 -3.60
CA PHE A 39 -14.86 6.09 -3.45
C PHE A 39 -16.38 6.04 -3.55
N ALA A 40 -16.95 4.84 -3.56
CA ALA A 40 -18.39 4.66 -3.66
C ALA A 40 -19.09 5.26 -2.43
N THR A 41 -19.89 6.30 -2.65
CA THR A 41 -20.51 7.14 -1.61
C THR A 41 -21.66 6.49 -0.86
N ARG A 42 -22.15 5.33 -1.33
CA ARG A 42 -23.21 4.56 -0.66
C ARG A 42 -22.71 3.67 0.46
N TYR A 43 -21.40 3.62 0.67
CA TYR A 43 -20.75 2.69 1.60
C TYR A 43 -19.98 3.46 2.68
N PRO A 44 -20.52 3.56 3.91
CA PRO A 44 -19.96 4.39 4.99
C PRO A 44 -18.53 4.00 5.39
N TYR A 45 -18.11 2.77 5.11
CA TYR A 45 -16.74 2.33 5.39
C TYR A 45 -15.68 3.03 4.52
N TYR A 46 -16.08 3.83 3.52
CA TYR A 46 -15.17 4.71 2.78
C TYR A 46 -15.11 6.14 3.30
N ASP A 47 -15.91 6.50 4.31
CA ASP A 47 -16.01 7.88 4.81
C ASP A 47 -14.70 8.40 5.38
N TYR A 48 -13.78 7.50 5.80
CA TYR A 48 -12.43 7.87 6.24
C TYR A 48 -11.68 8.69 5.19
N ALA A 49 -11.94 8.46 3.90
CA ALA A 49 -11.26 9.11 2.79
C ALA A 49 -11.77 10.54 2.53
N LEU A 50 -12.84 10.99 3.18
CA LEU A 50 -13.43 12.32 2.94
C LEU A 50 -12.78 13.44 3.76
N ASN A 51 -11.90 13.10 4.68
CA ASN A 51 -11.17 14.04 5.54
C ASN A 51 -9.71 13.58 5.71
N LEU A 52 -8.75 14.51 5.60
CA LEU A 52 -7.31 14.20 5.67
C LEU A 52 -6.88 13.61 7.02
N GLU A 53 -7.38 14.15 8.13
CA GLU A 53 -7.08 13.66 9.49
C GLU A 53 -7.72 12.30 9.73
N ALA A 54 -8.96 12.08 9.28
CA ALA A 54 -9.61 10.79 9.33
C ALA A 54 -8.85 9.75 8.50
N THR A 55 -8.36 10.14 7.31
CA THR A 55 -7.54 9.26 6.47
C THR A 55 -6.20 8.94 7.14
N ALA A 56 -5.56 9.92 7.79
CA ALA A 56 -4.32 9.72 8.53
C ALA A 56 -4.53 8.76 9.71
N ASN A 57 -5.56 8.97 10.52
CA ASN A 57 -5.91 8.07 11.63
C ASN A 57 -6.22 6.65 11.14
N TYR A 58 -6.92 6.52 10.02
CA TYR A 58 -7.17 5.22 9.39
C TYR A 58 -5.85 4.53 8.98
N TYR A 59 -4.92 5.27 8.38
CA TYR A 59 -3.60 4.75 8.05
C TYR A 59 -2.83 4.32 9.30
N VAL A 60 -2.84 5.11 10.38
CA VAL A 60 -2.20 4.75 11.65
C VAL A 60 -2.76 3.43 12.20
N GLY A 61 -4.08 3.25 12.16
CA GLY A 61 -4.72 1.99 12.54
C GLY A 61 -4.23 0.81 11.71
N PHE A 62 -4.14 0.98 10.40
CA PHE A 62 -3.56 -0.03 9.52
C PHE A 62 -2.08 -0.31 9.82
N ASP A 63 -1.25 0.72 9.98
CA ASP A 63 0.18 0.54 10.22
C ASP A 63 0.42 -0.26 11.50
N ARG A 64 -0.28 0.09 12.59
CA ARG A 64 -0.25 -0.66 13.85
C ARG A 64 -0.67 -2.12 13.65
N MET A 65 -1.76 -2.36 12.93
CA MET A 65 -2.26 -3.70 12.64
C MET A 65 -1.24 -4.52 11.83
N ILE A 66 -0.64 -3.94 10.80
CA ILE A 66 0.35 -4.65 9.97
C ILE A 66 1.66 -4.88 10.71
N ARG A 67 2.11 -3.95 11.57
CA ARG A 67 3.25 -4.17 12.47
C ARG A 67 2.98 -5.39 13.35
N HIS A 68 1.82 -5.42 14.01
CA HIS A 68 1.41 -6.58 14.81
C HIS A 68 1.37 -7.88 14.01
N PHE A 69 0.84 -7.87 12.78
CA PHE A 69 0.84 -9.06 11.92
C PHE A 69 2.25 -9.50 11.52
N SER A 70 3.16 -8.56 11.30
CA SER A 70 4.55 -8.86 10.98
C SER A 70 5.27 -9.56 12.14
N ASP A 71 4.90 -9.20 13.38
CA ASP A 71 5.48 -9.77 14.59
C ASP A 71 4.86 -11.11 14.99
N THR A 72 3.62 -11.39 14.58
CA THR A 72 2.82 -12.52 15.09
C THR A 72 2.46 -13.57 14.05
N LEU A 73 2.39 -13.22 12.77
CA LEU A 73 2.09 -14.18 11.71
C LEU A 73 3.36 -14.89 11.23
N PRO A 74 3.26 -16.13 10.71
CA PRO A 74 4.43 -16.86 10.23
C PRO A 74 5.12 -16.12 9.07
N ALA A 75 6.42 -15.83 9.23
CA ALA A 75 7.20 -15.06 8.26
C ALA A 75 7.34 -15.76 6.89
N ASP A 76 7.17 -17.07 6.83
CA ASP A 76 7.14 -17.88 5.61
C ASP A 76 5.78 -17.83 4.87
N ARG A 77 4.75 -17.23 5.49
CA ARG A 77 3.39 -17.10 4.95
C ARG A 77 2.83 -15.69 4.96
N PHE A 78 3.48 -14.74 5.63
CA PHE A 78 3.15 -13.32 5.58
C PHE A 78 4.41 -12.50 5.26
N THR A 79 4.38 -11.73 4.18
CA THR A 79 5.45 -10.81 3.82
C THR A 79 4.90 -9.43 3.46
N GLN A 80 5.76 -8.43 3.54
CA GLN A 80 5.47 -7.06 3.11
C GLN A 80 6.25 -6.74 1.84
N VAL A 81 5.69 -5.86 1.01
CA VAL A 81 6.37 -5.23 -0.13
C VAL A 81 6.10 -3.75 -0.09
N HIS A 82 7.14 -2.93 -0.28
CA HIS A 82 7.01 -1.49 -0.34
C HIS A 82 6.94 -1.06 -1.80
N TYR A 83 5.92 -0.26 -2.13
CA TYR A 83 5.70 0.27 -3.47
C TYR A 83 6.94 1.00 -4.00
N GLU A 84 7.60 1.76 -3.15
CA GLU A 84 8.84 2.47 -3.44
C GLU A 84 9.96 1.51 -3.89
N GLY A 85 10.06 0.34 -3.24
CA GLY A 85 11.01 -0.72 -3.60
C GLY A 85 10.68 -1.34 -4.96
N VAL A 86 9.39 -1.62 -5.21
CA VAL A 86 8.93 -2.15 -6.52
C VAL A 86 9.22 -1.17 -7.64
N VAL A 87 9.04 0.14 -7.40
CA VAL A 87 9.35 1.17 -8.40
C VAL A 87 10.85 1.28 -8.66
N ALA A 88 11.68 1.08 -7.64
CA ALA A 88 13.14 1.14 -7.77
C ALA A 88 13.75 -0.10 -8.45
N ASP A 89 13.22 -1.29 -8.14
CA ASP A 89 13.68 -2.58 -8.69
C ASP A 89 12.52 -3.56 -8.81
N ILE A 90 11.77 -3.45 -9.91
CA ILE A 90 10.61 -4.30 -10.16
C ILE A 90 10.99 -5.77 -10.34
N GLU A 91 12.13 -6.05 -10.98
CA GLU A 91 12.55 -7.43 -11.22
C GLU A 91 13.01 -8.10 -9.93
N GLY A 92 13.81 -7.41 -9.12
CA GLY A 92 14.24 -7.91 -7.81
C GLY A 92 13.06 -8.18 -6.87
N GLU A 93 12.12 -7.24 -6.76
CA GLU A 93 10.92 -7.45 -5.94
C GLU A 93 10.01 -8.55 -6.51
N ALA A 94 9.83 -8.63 -7.83
CA ALA A 94 9.04 -9.69 -8.44
C ALA A 94 9.64 -11.07 -8.16
N ARG A 95 10.95 -11.24 -8.33
CA ARG A 95 11.65 -12.50 -8.02
C ARG A 95 11.52 -12.86 -6.54
N ARG A 96 11.78 -11.92 -5.63
CA ARG A 96 11.65 -12.12 -4.18
C ARG A 96 10.24 -12.57 -3.78
N LEU A 97 9.21 -11.97 -4.36
CA LEU A 97 7.82 -12.31 -4.07
C LEU A 97 7.40 -13.65 -4.69
N LEU A 98 7.90 -13.99 -5.87
CA LEU A 98 7.65 -15.28 -6.50
C LEU A 98 8.35 -16.41 -5.74
N ASP A 99 9.59 -16.20 -5.29
CA ASP A 99 10.31 -17.13 -4.41
C ASP A 99 9.56 -17.33 -3.09
N PHE A 100 9.10 -16.24 -2.47
CA PHE A 100 8.21 -16.32 -1.30
C PHE A 100 6.95 -17.12 -1.61
N CYS A 101 6.38 -17.00 -2.81
CA CYS A 101 5.21 -17.76 -3.25
C CYS A 101 5.53 -19.17 -3.76
N GLY A 102 6.80 -19.57 -3.90
CA GLY A 102 7.20 -20.85 -4.47
C GLY A 102 6.85 -20.99 -5.95
N LEU A 103 6.86 -19.86 -6.69
CA LEU A 103 6.53 -19.77 -8.10
C LEU A 103 7.78 -19.42 -8.91
N ALA A 104 7.83 -19.89 -10.16
CA ALA A 104 8.92 -19.52 -11.08
C ALA A 104 8.73 -18.10 -11.62
N PHE A 105 9.84 -17.42 -11.91
CA PHE A 105 9.81 -16.14 -12.60
C PHE A 105 9.46 -16.31 -14.08
N GLU A 106 8.50 -15.50 -14.53
CA GLU A 106 8.15 -15.34 -15.94
C GLU A 106 8.39 -13.88 -16.37
N PRO A 107 8.94 -13.59 -17.56
CA PRO A 107 9.15 -12.22 -18.04
C PRO A 107 7.89 -11.35 -18.03
N GLN A 108 6.71 -11.97 -18.19
CA GLN A 108 5.41 -11.32 -18.13
C GLN A 108 5.12 -10.66 -16.76
N CYS A 109 5.80 -11.07 -15.69
CA CYS A 109 5.67 -10.47 -14.36
C CYS A 109 6.12 -9.00 -14.32
N ILE A 110 7.13 -8.63 -15.10
CA ILE A 110 7.62 -7.24 -15.21
C ILE A 110 6.97 -6.50 -16.38
N ASP A 111 6.44 -7.23 -17.36
CA ASP A 111 5.64 -6.75 -18.49
C ASP A 111 4.14 -6.59 -18.15
N PHE A 112 3.81 -6.34 -16.87
CA PHE A 112 2.43 -6.37 -16.33
C PHE A 112 1.44 -5.48 -17.08
N HIS A 113 1.90 -4.34 -17.61
CA HIS A 113 1.10 -3.37 -18.35
C HIS A 113 0.52 -3.93 -19.67
N ARG A 114 1.07 -5.06 -20.16
CA ARG A 114 0.62 -5.77 -21.36
C ARG A 114 -0.50 -6.78 -21.08
N ASN A 115 -0.84 -6.99 -19.80
CA ASN A 115 -1.89 -7.94 -19.41
C ASN A 115 -3.28 -7.44 -19.85
N ALA A 116 -3.97 -8.24 -20.66
CA ALA A 116 -5.29 -7.91 -21.21
C ALA A 116 -6.45 -8.21 -20.23
N ALA A 117 -6.19 -8.86 -19.10
CA ALA A 117 -7.22 -9.24 -18.13
C ALA A 117 -7.95 -7.99 -17.56
N PRO A 118 -9.25 -8.10 -17.25
CA PRO A 118 -9.98 -7.02 -16.60
C PRO A 118 -9.39 -6.65 -15.23
N VAL A 119 -9.22 -5.34 -14.97
CA VAL A 119 -8.78 -4.80 -13.68
C VAL A 119 -9.91 -3.96 -13.09
N ALA A 120 -10.59 -4.49 -12.07
CA ALA A 120 -11.74 -3.85 -11.43
C ALA A 120 -11.32 -3.04 -10.19
N THR A 121 -10.40 -2.09 -10.35
CA THR A 121 -9.91 -1.22 -9.26
C THR A 121 -9.99 0.26 -9.65
N ALA A 122 -10.00 1.15 -8.65
CA ALA A 122 -9.94 2.60 -8.88
C ALA A 122 -8.67 3.05 -9.62
N SER A 123 -7.62 2.21 -9.62
CA SER A 123 -6.36 2.43 -10.32
C SER A 123 -6.28 1.71 -11.68
N SER A 124 -7.39 1.23 -12.25
CA SER A 124 -7.41 0.42 -13.47
C SER A 124 -6.67 1.04 -14.66
N ALA A 125 -6.83 2.35 -14.88
CA ALA A 125 -6.10 3.09 -15.91
C ALA A 125 -4.60 3.15 -15.64
N GLN A 126 -4.20 3.22 -14.37
CA GLN A 126 -2.80 3.32 -13.94
C GLN A 126 -2.04 1.99 -14.09
N VAL A 127 -2.72 0.86 -13.89
CA VAL A 127 -2.13 -0.50 -14.03
C VAL A 127 -1.81 -0.83 -15.49
N ARG A 128 -2.41 -0.11 -16.44
CA ARG A 128 -2.17 -0.26 -17.89
C ARG A 128 -1.01 0.59 -18.41
N GLU A 129 -0.39 1.41 -17.57
CA GLU A 129 0.83 2.13 -17.92
C GLU A 129 2.06 1.35 -17.45
N PRO A 130 3.21 1.49 -18.13
CA PRO A 130 4.49 1.05 -17.59
C PRO A 130 4.75 1.63 -16.19
N LEU A 131 5.59 0.97 -15.41
CA LEU A 131 5.95 1.45 -14.08
C LEU A 131 6.48 2.89 -14.15
N TYR A 132 5.93 3.77 -13.32
CA TYR A 132 6.27 5.18 -13.33
C TYR A 132 6.59 5.70 -11.92
N THR A 133 7.52 6.65 -11.86
CA THR A 133 7.98 7.28 -10.61
C THR A 133 7.15 8.51 -10.21
N ARG A 134 6.31 9.04 -11.10
CA ARG A 134 5.52 10.29 -10.86
C ARG A 134 4.56 10.22 -9.66
N ALA A 135 4.27 9.03 -9.16
CA ALA A 135 3.47 8.84 -7.95
C ALA A 135 4.28 8.84 -6.65
N LEU A 136 5.62 8.74 -6.72
CA LEU A 136 6.49 8.80 -5.56
C LEU A 136 6.61 10.24 -5.04
N ALA A 137 6.53 10.40 -3.72
CA ALA A 137 6.67 11.67 -3.02
C ALA A 137 5.74 12.77 -3.56
N ARG A 138 4.59 12.40 -4.15
CA ARG A 138 3.63 13.37 -4.71
C ARG A 138 3.05 14.24 -3.61
N TRP A 139 2.92 13.70 -2.40
CA TRP A 139 2.49 14.43 -1.21
C TRP A 139 3.32 15.68 -0.93
N LYS A 140 4.61 15.72 -1.30
CA LYS A 140 5.46 16.89 -1.10
C LYS A 140 4.96 18.14 -1.82
N ARG A 141 4.38 17.98 -3.02
CA ARG A 141 3.76 19.08 -3.78
C ARG A 141 2.55 19.69 -3.07
N TYR A 142 1.93 18.93 -2.17
CA TYR A 142 0.75 19.34 -1.40
C TYR A 142 1.07 19.48 0.09
N LYS A 143 2.35 19.46 0.49
CA LYS A 143 2.80 19.46 1.89
C LYS A 143 2.17 20.59 2.70
N ALA A 144 2.04 21.78 2.12
CA ALA A 144 1.40 22.94 2.75
C ALA A 144 -0.06 22.70 3.18
N TYR A 145 -0.76 21.78 2.52
CA TYR A 145 -2.17 21.45 2.78
C TYR A 145 -2.36 20.17 3.60
N LEU A 146 -1.26 19.44 3.88
CA LEU A 146 -1.31 18.17 4.59
C LEU A 146 -0.95 18.29 6.08
N GLY A 147 -0.70 19.51 6.59
CA GLY A 147 -0.19 19.77 7.95
C GLY A 147 -0.81 18.89 9.03
N PRO A 148 -2.14 18.97 9.29
CA PRO A 148 -2.78 18.16 10.33
C PRO A 148 -2.62 16.65 10.14
N ALA A 149 -2.67 16.16 8.90
CA ALA A 149 -2.46 14.74 8.61
C ALA A 149 -1.00 14.31 8.83
N LEU A 150 -0.03 15.16 8.48
CA LEU A 150 1.39 14.90 8.73
C LEU A 150 1.68 14.87 10.23
N ASP A 151 1.09 15.77 11.01
CA ASP A 151 1.25 15.82 12.46
C ASP A 151 0.74 14.51 13.11
N ILE A 152 -0.40 13.98 12.66
CA ILE A 152 -0.93 12.67 13.10
C ILE A 152 0.02 11.52 12.74
N LEU A 153 0.56 11.52 11.52
CA LEU A 153 1.47 10.47 11.05
C LEU A 153 2.82 10.51 11.78
N GLU A 154 3.35 11.69 12.09
CA GLU A 154 4.57 11.86 12.88
C GLU A 154 4.36 11.42 14.33
N ALA A 155 3.26 11.84 14.97
CA ALA A 155 2.95 11.46 16.35
C ALA A 155 2.74 9.94 16.53
N ALA A 156 2.46 9.22 15.44
CA ALA A 156 2.29 7.77 15.41
C ALA A 156 3.51 7.01 14.86
N ASP A 157 4.66 7.69 14.69
CA ASP A 157 5.89 7.11 14.12
C ASP A 157 5.68 6.43 12.76
N CYS A 158 4.73 6.93 11.96
CA CYS A 158 4.51 6.47 10.59
C CYS A 158 5.46 7.14 9.60
N ILE A 159 5.81 8.41 9.86
CA ILE A 159 6.81 9.17 9.08
C ILE A 159 7.80 9.84 10.04
N GLN A 160 9.02 10.05 9.57
CA GLN A 160 10.05 10.78 10.31
C GLN A 160 9.98 12.29 10.02
N PRO A 161 10.30 13.16 10.99
CA PRO A 161 10.36 14.60 10.77
C PRO A 161 11.32 15.02 9.63
N SER A 162 12.38 14.26 9.41
CA SER A 162 13.32 14.48 8.30
C SER A 162 12.69 14.29 6.92
N GLU A 163 11.75 13.35 6.78
CA GLU A 163 11.01 13.11 5.56
C GLU A 163 10.09 14.29 5.25
N ARG A 164 9.48 14.88 6.29
CA ARG A 164 8.74 16.15 6.17
C ARG A 164 9.64 17.27 5.72
N ALA A 165 10.82 17.43 6.29
CA ALA A 165 11.73 18.54 5.97
C ALA A 165 12.29 18.49 4.54
N ALA A 166 12.41 17.29 3.95
CA ALA A 166 12.99 17.10 2.62
C ALA A 166 12.20 17.82 1.51
N PRO A 167 12.90 18.43 0.52
CA PRO A 167 12.28 19.10 -0.61
C PRO A 167 11.48 18.15 -1.51
#